data_AF-A0A397HHS0-F1
#
_entry.id   AF-A0A397HHS0-F1
#
_cell.length_a   1.000
_cell.length_b   1.000
_cell.length_c   1.000
_cell.angle_alpha   90.00
_cell.angle_beta   90.00
_cell.angle_gamma   90.00
#
_symmetry.space_group_name_H-M   'P 1'
#
loop_
_entity.id
_entity.type
_entity.pdbx_description
1 polymer ?
#
loop_
_entity_poly.entity_id
_entity_poly.type
_entity_poly.pdbx_seq_one_letter_code
_entity_poly.pdbx_strand_id
1 'polypeptide(L)'
;MASPGKNRPLQQTTENSPTPEQQIQRDKKIKALQASITDLHSQTTQLEAQIAEVKAKLKDDPSATVKRHIRLLHEYNEIKDIGQGLMGLIADARGMRQIDVQKEFGVGDRD
;
A
#
# COMPACT_ATOMS: atom_id res chain seq x y z
N MET A 1 52.03 -58.46 -44.87
CA MET A 1 50.65 -58.66 -44.38
C MET A 1 50.18 -57.37 -43.72
N ALA A 2 49.08 -56.82 -44.23
CA ALA A 2 48.05 -55.94 -43.65
C ALA A 2 48.40 -54.73 -42.73
N SER A 3 48.06 -53.54 -43.23
CA SER A 3 47.67 -52.28 -42.54
C SER A 3 46.37 -52.45 -41.68
N PRO A 4 45.69 -51.38 -41.18
CA PRO A 4 46.08 -50.30 -40.25
C PRO A 4 45.03 -50.08 -39.12
N GLY A 5 45.43 -49.55 -37.96
CA GLY A 5 44.50 -49.06 -36.92
C GLY A 5 44.26 -47.55 -37.03
N LYS A 6 43.10 -47.15 -37.54
CA LYS A 6 42.54 -45.78 -37.45
C LYS A 6 42.08 -45.49 -36.02
N ASN A 7 42.24 -44.23 -35.58
CA ASN A 7 41.43 -43.44 -34.62
C ASN A 7 42.37 -42.46 -33.90
N ARG A 8 42.14 -41.16 -33.73
CA ARG A 8 41.13 -40.16 -34.09
C ARG A 8 41.79 -38.82 -33.66
N PRO A 9 41.62 -37.69 -34.36
CA PRO A 9 42.23 -36.44 -33.90
C PRO A 9 41.61 -36.04 -32.56
N LEU A 10 42.46 -35.66 -31.59
CA LEU A 10 42.05 -34.97 -30.38
C LEU A 10 41.22 -33.75 -30.79
N GLN A 11 39.90 -33.86 -30.66
CA GLN A 11 38.99 -32.74 -30.84
C GLN A 11 39.30 -31.73 -29.75
N GLN A 12 39.97 -30.67 -30.19
CA GLN A 12 39.86 -29.32 -29.67
C GLN A 12 38.58 -29.14 -28.85
N THR A 13 38.75 -28.97 -27.54
CA THR A 13 37.83 -28.17 -26.73
C THR A 13 37.99 -26.72 -27.18
N THR A 14 37.43 -26.36 -28.34
CA THR A 14 37.18 -24.97 -28.70
C THR A 14 36.07 -24.47 -27.80
N GLU A 15 36.50 -23.88 -26.70
CA GLU A 15 36.03 -22.58 -26.19
C GLU A 15 34.64 -22.17 -26.72
N ASN A 16 33.64 -22.32 -25.85
CA ASN A 16 32.30 -21.74 -25.97
C ASN A 16 32.38 -20.19 -25.88
N SER A 17 33.08 -19.56 -26.81
CA SER A 17 33.11 -18.12 -26.96
C SER A 17 31.76 -17.68 -27.53
N PRO A 18 30.98 -16.84 -26.81
CA PRO A 18 29.70 -16.35 -27.29
C PRO A 18 29.85 -15.66 -28.64
N THR A 19 28.93 -15.94 -29.57
CA THR A 19 28.96 -15.30 -30.88
C THR A 19 28.79 -13.78 -30.75
N PRO A 20 29.37 -12.97 -31.65
CA PRO A 20 29.28 -11.50 -31.59
C PRO A 20 27.85 -10.97 -31.44
N GLU A 21 26.88 -11.65 -32.06
CA GLU A 21 25.44 -11.33 -31.93
C GLU A 21 24.91 -11.52 -30.51
N GLN A 22 25.36 -12.55 -29.78
CA GLN A 22 24.98 -12.76 -28.40
C GLN A 22 25.61 -11.72 -27.46
N GLN A 23 26.83 -11.24 -27.77
CA GLN A 23 27.46 -10.12 -27.04
C GLN A 23 26.59 -8.85 -27.17
N ILE A 24 26.21 -8.50 -28.41
CA ILE A 24 25.40 -7.30 -28.70
C ILE A 24 24.04 -7.38 -28.00
N GLN A 25 23.40 -8.55 -27.97
CA GLN A 25 22.13 -8.73 -27.26
C GLN A 25 22.29 -8.62 -25.74
N ARG A 26 23.39 -9.14 -25.17
CA ARG A 26 23.70 -8.99 -23.74
C ARG A 26 23.95 -7.53 -23.38
N ASP A 27 24.73 -6.80 -24.18
CA ASP A 27 25.02 -5.39 -23.94
C ASP A 27 23.77 -4.52 -24.03
N LYS A 28 22.87 -4.80 -24.98
CA LYS A 28 21.57 -4.14 -25.07
C LYS A 28 20.72 -4.40 -23.82
N LYS A 29 20.68 -5.64 -23.33
CA LYS A 29 19.96 -6.00 -22.09
C LYS A 29 20.57 -5.32 -20.87
N ILE A 30 21.90 -5.29 -20.76
CA ILE A 30 22.61 -4.64 -19.65
C ILE A 30 22.27 -3.14 -19.64
N LYS A 31 22.34 -2.47 -20.78
CA LYS A 31 21.99 -1.04 -20.89
C LYS A 31 20.52 -0.79 -20.52
N ALA A 32 19.60 -1.63 -20.99
CA ALA A 32 18.19 -1.51 -20.65
C ALA A 32 17.94 -1.71 -19.14
N LEU A 33 18.58 -2.70 -18.53
CA LEU A 33 18.49 -2.94 -17.09
C LEU A 33 19.11 -1.80 -16.28
N GLN A 34 20.25 -1.25 -16.69
CA GLN A 34 20.87 -0.09 -16.06
C GLN A 34 19.98 1.15 -16.12
N ALA A 35 19.34 1.39 -17.26
CA ALA A 35 18.36 2.47 -17.40
C ALA A 35 17.17 2.28 -16.44
N SER A 36 16.64 1.05 -16.35
CA SER A 36 15.54 0.74 -15.42
C SER A 36 15.94 0.87 -13.95
N ILE A 37 17.16 0.46 -13.58
CA ILE A 37 17.67 0.65 -12.21
C ILE A 37 17.78 2.14 -11.87
N THR A 38 18.26 2.95 -12.82
CA THR A 38 18.39 4.40 -12.64
C THR A 38 17.02 5.05 -12.45
N ASP A 39 16.06 4.66 -13.28
CA ASP A 39 14.68 5.12 -13.19
C ASP A 39 14.04 4.74 -11.84
N LEU A 40 14.15 3.47 -11.43
CA LEU A 40 13.63 2.99 -10.14
C LEU A 40 14.29 3.68 -8.94
N HIS A 41 15.60 3.94 -8.99
CA HIS A 41 16.28 4.73 -7.95
C HIS A 41 15.76 6.17 -7.90
N SER A 42 15.51 6.80 -9.05
CA SER A 42 14.93 8.15 -9.09
C SER A 42 13.52 8.18 -8.49
N GLN A 43 12.68 7.19 -8.82
CA GLN A 43 11.34 7.05 -8.26
C GLN A 43 11.37 6.81 -6.75
N THR A 44 12.29 5.97 -6.27
CA THR A 44 12.47 5.71 -4.84
C THR A 44 12.81 7.00 -4.10
N THR A 45 13.79 7.76 -4.62
CA THR A 45 14.21 9.03 -4.03
C THR A 45 13.05 10.04 -4.00
N GLN A 46 12.26 10.11 -5.07
CA GLN A 46 11.11 11.00 -5.16
C GLN A 46 10.01 10.62 -4.16
N LEU A 47 9.70 9.32 -4.03
CA LEU A 47 8.71 8.82 -3.08
C LEU A 47 9.16 9.03 -1.62
N GLU A 48 10.44 8.81 -1.33
CA GLU A 48 11.01 9.09 0.00
C GLU A 48 10.91 10.58 0.36
N ALA A 49 11.19 11.48 -0.60
CA ALA A 49 11.02 12.91 -0.40
C ALA A 49 9.55 13.29 -0.13
N GLN A 50 8.60 12.73 -0.89
CA GLN A 50 7.17 12.95 -0.65
C GLN A 50 6.72 12.43 0.71
N ILE A 51 7.19 11.24 1.12
CA ILE A 51 6.90 10.68 2.44
C ILE A 51 7.45 11.59 3.53
N ALA A 52 8.67 12.11 3.38
CA ALA A 52 9.27 13.03 4.35
C ALA A 52 8.48 14.34 4.44
N GLU A 53 8.06 14.91 3.31
CA GLU A 53 7.24 16.13 3.26
C GLU A 53 5.88 15.93 3.94
N VAL A 54 5.20 14.83 3.64
CA VAL A 54 3.89 14.50 4.23
C VAL A 54 4.03 14.24 5.74
N LYS A 55 5.07 13.50 6.16
CA LYS A 55 5.34 13.27 7.58
C LYS A 55 5.64 14.56 8.33
N ALA A 56 6.37 15.50 7.74
CA ALA A 56 6.65 16.80 8.36
C ALA A 56 5.39 17.66 8.57
N LYS A 57 4.34 17.48 7.74
CA LYS A 57 3.05 18.16 7.90
C LYS A 57 2.17 17.53 8.98
N LEU A 58 2.47 16.32 9.44
CA LEU A 58 1.71 15.65 10.49
C LEU A 58 2.27 15.99 11.87
N LYS A 59 1.40 16.48 12.76
CA LYS A 59 1.74 16.77 14.17
C LYS A 59 1.95 15.53 15.01
N ASP A 60 1.18 14.47 14.74
CA ASP A 60 1.12 13.24 15.51
C ASP A 60 1.32 12.03 14.59
N ASP A 61 1.60 10.86 15.17
CA ASP A 61 1.65 9.61 14.41
C ASP A 61 0.32 9.39 13.65
N PRO A 62 0.34 9.31 12.30
CA PRO A 62 -0.87 9.17 11.49
C PRO A 62 -1.71 7.97 11.91
N SER A 63 -1.05 6.84 12.20
CA SER A 63 -1.74 5.60 12.53
C SER A 63 -2.46 5.71 13.88
N ALA A 64 -1.77 6.21 14.90
CA ALA A 64 -2.36 6.46 16.21
C ALA A 64 -3.52 7.48 16.13
N THR A 65 -3.37 8.55 15.35
CA THR A 65 -4.39 9.59 15.19
C THR A 65 -5.67 9.07 14.57
N VAL A 66 -5.55 8.32 13.47
CA VAL A 66 -6.68 7.69 12.79
C VAL A 66 -7.34 6.67 13.70
N LYS A 67 -6.57 5.80 14.37
CA LYS A 67 -7.11 4.81 15.31
C LYS A 67 -7.87 5.46 16.46
N ARG A 68 -7.35 6.56 17.01
CA ARG A 68 -8.03 7.35 18.05
C ARG A 68 -9.34 7.95 17.54
N HIS A 69 -9.34 8.53 16.34
CA HIS A 69 -10.56 9.10 15.76
C HIS A 69 -11.62 8.05 15.47
N ILE A 70 -11.23 6.89 14.92
CA ILE A 70 -12.14 5.76 14.70
C ILE A 70 -12.79 5.36 16.02
N ARG A 71 -12.00 5.22 17.09
CA ARG A 71 -12.52 4.86 18.41
C ARG A 71 -13.52 5.89 18.95
N LEU A 72 -13.18 7.18 18.88
CA LEU A 72 -14.05 8.25 19.36
C LEU A 72 -15.37 8.31 18.58
N LEU A 73 -15.33 8.09 17.26
CA LEU A 73 -16.54 8.03 16.43
C LEU A 73 -17.44 6.85 16.81
N HIS A 74 -16.85 5.67 17.08
CA HIS A 74 -17.62 4.51 17.53
C HIS A 74 -18.25 4.77 18.91
N GLU A 75 -17.47 5.25 19.87
CA GLU A 75 -17.96 5.57 21.22
C GLU A 75 -19.07 6.64 21.19
N TYR A 76 -18.92 7.67 20.36
CA TYR A 76 -19.96 8.69 20.17
C TYR A 76 -21.24 8.10 19.54
N ASN A 77 -21.12 7.31 18.47
CA ASN A 77 -22.28 6.71 17.81
C ASN A 77 -23.02 5.75 18.75
N GLU A 78 -22.30 4.93 19.50
CA GLU A 78 -22.89 4.02 20.49
C GLU A 78 -23.70 4.78 21.55
N ILE A 79 -23.14 5.83 22.13
CA ILE A 79 -23.85 6.65 23.14
C ILE A 79 -25.03 7.38 22.51
N LYS A 80 -24.88 7.91 21.29
CA LYS A 80 -25.95 8.58 20.55
C LYS A 80 -27.12 7.64 20.31
N ASP A 81 -26.87 6.43 19.83
CA ASP A 81 -27.90 5.44 19.51
C ASP A 81 -28.64 4.98 20.77
N ILE A 82 -27.92 4.75 21.87
CA ILE A 82 -28.52 4.44 23.17
C ILE A 82 -29.39 5.61 23.64
N GLY A 83 -28.88 6.85 23.58
CA GLY A 83 -29.60 8.04 23.98
C GLY A 83 -30.88 8.26 23.17
N GLN A 84 -30.81 8.10 21.85
CA GLN A 84 -31.96 8.20 20.96
C GLN A 84 -32.99 7.09 21.21
N GLY A 85 -32.54 5.85 21.47
CA GLY A 85 -33.41 4.74 21.86
C GLY A 85 -34.15 5.02 23.17
N LEU A 86 -33.45 5.49 24.19
CA LEU A 86 -34.06 5.88 25.47
C LEU A 86 -35.05 7.03 25.31
N MET A 87 -34.73 8.04 24.48
CA MET A 87 -35.66 9.14 24.19
C MET A 87 -36.90 8.67 23.44
N GLY A 88 -36.79 7.68 22.54
CA GLY A 88 -37.94 7.03 21.92
C GLY A 88 -38.86 6.39 22.94
N LEU A 89 -38.31 5.62 23.88
CA LEU A 89 -39.08 4.99 24.96
C LEU A 89 -39.77 6.02 25.87
N ILE A 90 -39.10 7.13 26.18
CA ILE A 90 -39.68 8.23 26.97
C ILE A 90 -40.81 8.92 26.20
N ALA A 91 -40.62 9.16 24.91
CA ALA A 91 -41.64 9.75 24.04
C ALA A 91 -42.90 8.88 23.97
N ASP A 92 -42.72 7.58 23.78
CA ASP A 92 -43.81 6.59 23.78
C ASP A 92 -44.55 6.57 25.12
N ALA A 93 -43.81 6.53 26.23
CA ALA A 93 -44.39 6.52 27.58
C ALA A 93 -45.17 7.80 27.92
N ARG A 94 -44.74 8.95 27.38
CA ARG A 94 -45.39 10.26 27.58
C ARG A 94 -46.47 10.56 26.52
N GLY A 95 -46.61 9.75 25.48
CA GLY A 95 -47.48 10.02 24.34
C GLY A 95 -47.09 11.29 23.55
N MET A 96 -45.81 11.70 23.63
CA MET A 96 -45.28 12.88 22.96
C MET A 96 -44.45 12.48 21.75
N ARG A 97 -44.20 13.42 20.83
CA ARG A 97 -43.30 13.15 19.71
C ARG A 97 -41.86 13.18 20.21
N GLN A 98 -41.02 12.31 19.66
CA GLN A 98 -39.60 12.23 20.01
C GLN A 98 -38.86 13.58 19.87
N ILE A 99 -39.25 14.41 18.89
CA ILE A 99 -38.68 15.76 18.69
C ILE A 99 -38.99 16.73 19.84
N ASP A 100 -40.13 16.56 20.50
CA ASP A 100 -40.56 17.43 21.62
C ASP A 100 -39.78 17.05 22.89
N VAL A 101 -39.55 15.75 23.08
CA VAL A 101 -38.70 15.20 24.14
C VAL A 101 -37.24 15.60 23.94
N GLN A 102 -36.71 15.46 22.73
CA GLN A 102 -35.35 15.91 22.38
C GLN A 102 -35.13 17.39 22.74
N LYS A 103 -36.10 18.25 22.39
CA LYS A 103 -36.07 19.68 22.72
C LYS A 103 -36.14 19.95 24.23
N GLU A 104 -36.91 19.17 24.98
CA GLU A 104 -36.99 19.25 26.45
C GLU A 104 -35.65 18.89 27.11
N PHE A 105 -34.97 17.87 26.60
CA PHE A 105 -33.65 17.43 27.09
C PHE A 105 -32.47 18.22 26.49
N GLY A 106 -32.74 19.21 25.64
CA GLY A 106 -31.72 20.08 25.05
C GLY A 106 -30.84 19.40 24.00
N VAL A 107 -31.29 18.29 23.41
CA VAL A 107 -30.57 17.55 22.36
C VAL A 107 -31.17 17.93 21.01
N GLY A 108 -30.36 18.47 20.11
CA GLY A 108 -30.80 18.83 18.75
C GLY A 108 -30.32 17.84 17.69
N ASP A 109 -30.97 17.83 16.52
CA ASP A 109 -30.58 16.99 15.36
C ASP A 109 -29.16 17.30 14.81
N ARG A 110 -28.54 18.40 15.24
CA ARG A 110 -27.22 18.85 14.78
C ARG A 110 -26.06 18.40 15.66
N ASP A 111 -26.35 17.77 16.80
CA ASP A 111 -25.37 17.28 17.77
C ASP A 111 -25.19 15.76 17.71
#